data_AF-A0A449BE00-F1
#
_entry.id   AF-A0A449BE00-F1
#
_cell.length_a   1.000
_cell.length_b   1.000
_cell.length_c   1.000
_cell.angle_alpha   90.00
_cell.angle_beta   90.00
_cell.angle_gamma   90.00
#
_symmetry.space_group_name_H-M   'P 1'
#
loop_
_entity.id
_entity.type
_entity.pdbx_description
1 polymer ?
#
loop_
_entity_poly.entity_id
_entity_poly.type
_entity_poly.pdbx_seq_one_letter_code
_entity_poly.pdbx_strand_id
1 'polypeptide(L)'
;MKIENKIIEKIKNEPKIKRYKELEDILNQNQEVSHKIEELKNIQKQMINAKNLGKIEIQTKLENDYQNKLEEIENYPLMTEYMDLQEEINVFLQNIKEIIESGIDSDLNAK
;
A
#
# COMPACT_ATOMS: atom_id res chain seq x y z
N MET A 1 15.05 -14.79 22.77
CA MET A 1 14.22 -14.16 21.71
C MET A 1 14.91 -12.88 21.28
N LYS A 2 15.27 -12.76 20.00
CA LYS A 2 15.94 -11.57 19.46
C LYS A 2 15.03 -10.34 19.56
N ILE A 3 15.61 -9.14 19.73
CA ILE A 3 14.88 -7.87 19.91
C ILE A 3 13.96 -7.58 18.72
N GLU A 4 14.41 -7.89 17.50
CA GLU A 4 13.63 -7.83 16.26
C GLU A 4 12.24 -8.50 16.41
N ASN A 5 12.20 -9.71 16.97
CA ASN A 5 10.96 -10.46 17.14
C ASN A 5 10.05 -9.80 18.16
N LYS A 6 10.58 -9.14 19.19
CA LYS A 6 9.74 -8.43 20.18
C LYS A 6 9.07 -7.21 19.57
N ILE A 7 9.78 -6.49 18.71
CA ILE A 7 9.24 -5.33 18.00
C ILE A 7 8.15 -5.79 17.02
N ILE A 8 8.45 -6.81 16.21
CA ILE A 8 7.49 -7.39 15.26
C ILE A 8 6.22 -7.87 15.96
N GLU A 9 6.34 -8.60 17.07
CA GLU A 9 5.17 -9.09 17.81
C GLU A 9 4.35 -7.96 18.43
N LYS A 10 4.98 -6.87 18.89
CA LYS A 10 4.25 -5.69 19.37
C LYS A 10 3.47 -5.03 18.24
N ILE A 11 4.11 -4.79 17.10
CA ILE A 11 3.50 -4.21 15.90
C ILE A 11 2.32 -5.06 15.44
N LYS A 12 2.51 -6.38 15.29
CA LYS A 12 1.42 -7.30 14.89
C LYS A 12 0.24 -7.30 15.86
N ASN A 13 0.46 -6.96 17.12
CA ASN A 13 -0.59 -6.95 18.12
C ASN A 13 -1.41 -5.65 18.13
N GLU A 14 -0.96 -4.61 17.42
CA GLU A 14 -1.71 -3.36 17.29
C GLU A 14 -3.09 -3.60 16.64
N PRO A 15 -4.19 -3.07 17.22
CA PRO A 15 -5.54 -3.30 16.71
C PRO A 15 -5.71 -2.93 15.24
N LYS A 16 -5.11 -1.81 14.81
CA LYS A 16 -5.14 -1.35 13.42
C LYS A 16 -4.50 -2.34 12.46
N ILE A 17 -3.41 -3.00 12.88
CA ILE A 17 -2.70 -3.99 12.07
C ILE A 17 -3.49 -5.30 11.99
N LYS A 18 -4.19 -5.69 13.07
CA LYS A 18 -5.11 -6.82 13.02
C LYS A 18 -6.27 -6.56 12.06
N ARG A 19 -6.90 -5.39 12.18
CA ARG A 19 -8.00 -4.98 11.29
C ARG A 19 -7.57 -4.91 9.83
N TYR A 20 -6.40 -4.33 9.55
CA TYR A 20 -5.82 -4.32 8.21
C TYR A 20 -5.70 -5.72 7.62
N LYS A 21 -5.20 -6.70 8.38
CA LYS A 21 -5.09 -8.08 7.92
C LYS A 21 -6.43 -8.77 7.70
N GLU A 22 -7.41 -8.49 8.56
CA GLU A 22 -8.77 -9.01 8.38
C GLU A 22 -9.38 -8.49 7.07
N LEU A 23 -9.22 -7.20 6.79
CA LEU A 23 -9.67 -6.60 5.54
C LEU A 23 -8.90 -7.14 4.33
N GLU A 24 -7.59 -7.31 4.45
CA GLU A 24 -6.74 -7.92 3.43
C GLU A 24 -7.26 -9.32 3.05
N ASP A 25 -7.55 -10.16 4.04
CA ASP A 25 -8.08 -11.51 3.81
C ASP A 25 -9.46 -11.48 3.12
N ILE A 26 -10.35 -10.59 3.56
CA ILE A 26 -11.70 -10.42 2.98
C ILE A 26 -11.60 -9.98 1.52
N LEU A 27 -10.78 -8.97 1.24
CA LEU A 27 -10.63 -8.39 -0.10
C LEU A 27 -9.92 -9.37 -1.05
N ASN A 28 -8.89 -10.08 -0.58
CA ASN A 28 -8.16 -11.06 -1.39
C ASN A 28 -9.00 -12.29 -1.75
N GLN A 29 -9.95 -12.69 -0.89
CA GLN A 29 -10.88 -13.78 -1.20
C GLN A 29 -11.95 -13.37 -2.22
N ASN A 30 -12.14 -12.06 -2.45
CA ASN A 30 -13.09 -11.57 -3.41
C ASN A 30 -12.50 -11.61 -4.84
N GLN A 31 -13.08 -12.48 -5.67
CA GLN A 31 -12.64 -12.66 -7.06
C GLN A 31 -12.88 -11.41 -7.93
N GLU A 32 -13.93 -10.64 -7.66
CA GLU A 32 -14.23 -9.42 -8.42
C GLU A 32 -13.18 -8.34 -8.17
N VAL A 33 -12.86 -8.08 -6.89
CA VAL A 33 -11.80 -7.13 -6.48
C VAL A 33 -10.47 -7.55 -7.08
N SER A 34 -10.12 -8.84 -6.95
CA SER A 34 -8.88 -9.39 -7.51
C SER A 34 -8.79 -9.19 -9.02
N HIS A 35 -9.89 -9.42 -9.75
CA HIS A 35 -9.95 -9.24 -11.19
C HIS A 35 -9.79 -7.76 -11.58
N LYS A 36 -10.49 -6.84 -10.91
CA LYS A 36 -10.37 -5.39 -11.13
C LYS A 36 -8.93 -4.91 -10.90
N ILE A 37 -8.26 -5.41 -9.85
CA ILE A 37 -6.85 -5.07 -9.57
C ILE A 37 -5.92 -5.61 -10.66
N GLU A 38 -6.17 -6.81 -11.19
CA GLU A 38 -5.40 -7.38 -12.30
C GLU A 38 -5.56 -6.54 -13.58
N GLU A 39 -6.78 -6.14 -13.91
CA GLU A 39 -7.06 -5.23 -15.02
C GLU A 39 -6.33 -3.89 -14.85
N LEU A 40 -6.39 -3.30 -13.66
CA LEU A 40 -5.70 -2.04 -13.34
C LEU A 40 -4.18 -2.16 -13.58
N LYS A 41 -3.55 -3.25 -13.13
CA LYS A 41 -2.12 -3.53 -13.37
C LYS A 41 -1.79 -3.68 -14.85
N ASN A 42 -2.68 -4.31 -15.62
CA ASN A 42 -2.51 -4.43 -17.06
C ASN A 42 -2.58 -3.05 -17.75
N ILE A 43 -3.49 -2.17 -17.34
CA ILE A 43 -3.57 -0.78 -17.82
C ILE A 43 -2.27 -0.03 -17.49
N GLN A 44 -1.76 -0.12 -16.26
CA GLN A 44 -0.47 0.51 -15.88
C GLN A 44 0.68 0.06 -16.78
N LYS A 45 0.78 -1.23 -17.08
CA LYS A 45 1.80 -1.77 -17.98
C LYS A 45 1.67 -1.18 -19.39
N GLN A 46 0.44 -1.05 -19.89
CA GLN A 46 0.19 -0.42 -21.19
C GLN A 46 0.53 1.06 -21.18
N MET A 47 0.26 1.79 -20.09
CA MET A 47 0.63 3.20 -19.94
C MET A 47 2.15 3.39 -20.01
N ILE A 48 2.92 2.57 -19.29
CA ILE A 48 4.39 2.60 -19.33
C ILE A 48 4.89 2.34 -20.77
N ASN A 49 4.31 1.36 -21.46
CA ASN A 49 4.67 1.07 -22.85
C ASN A 49 4.31 2.23 -23.80
N ALA A 50 3.13 2.81 -23.68
CA ALA A 50 2.69 3.94 -24.50
C ALA A 50 3.57 5.17 -24.29
N LYS A 51 3.94 5.45 -23.04
CA LYS A 51 4.89 6.51 -22.66
C LYS A 51 6.26 6.28 -23.29
N ASN A 52 6.80 5.07 -23.21
CA ASN A 52 8.10 4.72 -23.80
C ASN A 52 8.11 4.85 -25.33
N LEU A 53 6.97 4.60 -25.99
CA LEU A 53 6.80 4.74 -27.44
C LEU A 53 6.42 6.16 -27.89
N GLY A 54 6.27 7.12 -26.95
CA GLY A 54 5.87 8.50 -27.25
C GLY A 54 4.44 8.64 -27.78
N LYS A 55 3.55 7.68 -27.52
CA LYS A 55 2.17 7.67 -28.03
C LYS A 55 1.23 8.42 -27.09
N ILE A 56 1.31 9.76 -27.11
CA ILE A 56 0.62 10.65 -26.15
C ILE A 56 -0.91 10.44 -26.14
N GLU A 57 -1.56 10.34 -27.30
CA GLU A 57 -3.03 10.15 -27.36
C GLU A 57 -3.47 8.83 -26.71
N ILE A 58 -2.70 7.75 -26.92
CA ILE A 58 -2.97 6.45 -26.30
C ILE A 58 -2.71 6.51 -24.80
N GLN A 59 -1.67 7.22 -24.38
CA GLN A 59 -1.36 7.41 -22.97
C GLN A 59 -2.51 8.12 -22.25
N THR A 60 -3.03 9.23 -22.79
CA THR A 60 -4.16 9.96 -22.18
C THR A 60 -5.41 9.10 -22.07
N LYS A 61 -5.71 8.28 -23.09
CA LYS A 61 -6.82 7.34 -23.00
C LYS A 61 -6.62 6.32 -21.88
N LEU A 62 -5.44 5.71 -21.80
CA LEU A 62 -5.12 4.73 -20.76
C LEU A 62 -5.11 5.35 -19.36
N GLU A 63 -4.72 6.63 -19.22
CA GLU A 63 -4.83 7.38 -17.97
C GLU A 63 -6.29 7.51 -17.52
N ASN A 64 -7.21 7.86 -18.43
CA ASN A 64 -8.64 7.92 -18.11
C ASN A 64 -9.19 6.54 -17.73
N ASP A 65 -8.85 5.50 -18.51
CA ASP A 65 -9.28 4.13 -18.22
C ASP A 65 -8.74 3.65 -16.86
N TYR A 66 -7.51 4.04 -16.52
CA TYR A 66 -6.88 3.78 -15.23
C TYR A 66 -7.64 4.46 -14.09
N GLN A 67 -7.96 5.75 -14.22
CA GLN A 67 -8.67 6.48 -13.17
C GLN A 67 -10.07 5.91 -12.93
N ASN A 68 -10.82 5.62 -14.00
CA ASN A 68 -12.14 4.99 -13.87
C ASN A 68 -12.06 3.63 -13.16
N LYS A 69 -11.06 2.81 -13.52
CA LYS A 69 -10.86 1.50 -12.88
C LYS A 69 -10.42 1.62 -11.43
N LEU A 70 -9.58 2.60 -11.11
CA LEU A 70 -9.16 2.89 -9.74
C LEU A 70 -10.36 3.31 -8.89
N GLU A 71 -11.21 4.19 -9.40
CA GLU A 71 -12.43 4.63 -8.72
C GLU A 71 -13.41 3.47 -8.49
N GLU A 72 -13.56 2.54 -9.44
CA GLU A 72 -14.34 1.31 -9.24
C GLU A 72 -13.80 0.44 -8.09
N ILE A 73 -12.48 0.38 -7.93
CA ILE A 73 -11.83 -0.40 -6.87
C ILE A 73 -12.00 0.32 -5.53
N GLU A 74 -11.76 1.62 -5.47
CA GLU A 74 -11.88 2.44 -4.26
C GLU A 74 -13.31 2.48 -3.71
N ASN A 75 -14.31 2.46 -4.60
CA ASN A 75 -15.72 2.39 -4.23
C ASN A 75 -16.17 1.01 -3.75
N TYR A 76 -15.33 -0.02 -3.84
CA TYR A 76 -15.67 -1.34 -3.34
C TYR A 76 -15.82 -1.31 -1.81
N PRO A 77 -16.84 -1.96 -1.23
CA PRO A 77 -17.04 -1.95 0.22
C PRO A 77 -15.79 -2.36 0.98
N LEU A 78 -15.44 -1.59 2.01
CA LEU A 78 -14.25 -1.78 2.86
C LEU A 78 -12.91 -1.47 2.17
N MET A 79 -12.85 -1.17 0.87
CA MET A 79 -11.59 -0.82 0.20
C MET A 79 -11.03 0.50 0.73
N THR A 80 -11.86 1.53 0.89
CA THR A 80 -11.45 2.81 1.48
C THR A 80 -10.86 2.61 2.88
N GLU A 81 -11.55 1.86 3.76
CA GLU A 81 -11.05 1.57 5.11
C GLU A 81 -9.71 0.81 5.07
N TYR A 82 -9.57 -0.14 4.14
CA TYR A 82 -8.33 -0.88 3.95
C TYR A 82 -7.17 0.03 3.51
N MET A 83 -7.41 0.92 2.54
CA MET A 83 -6.41 1.86 2.04
C MET A 83 -5.99 2.89 3.09
N ASP A 84 -6.95 3.43 3.84
CA ASP A 84 -6.69 4.36 4.95
C ASP A 84 -5.82 3.69 6.02
N LEU A 85 -6.17 2.46 6.42
CA LEU A 85 -5.36 1.68 7.37
C LEU A 85 -3.96 1.39 6.81
N GLN A 86 -3.83 1.11 5.52
CA GLN A 86 -2.55 0.89 4.88
C GLN A 86 -1.65 2.13 4.98
N GLU A 87 -2.21 3.32 4.71
CA GLU A 87 -1.48 4.58 4.82
C GLU A 87 -1.07 4.86 6.28
N GLU A 88 -2.01 4.72 7.22
CA GLU A 88 -1.72 4.91 8.64
C GLU A 88 -0.63 3.97 9.16
N ILE A 89 -0.67 2.69 8.76
CA ILE A 89 0.35 1.71 9.12
C ILE A 89 1.70 2.08 8.52
N ASN A 90 1.75 2.56 7.28
CA ASN A 90 3.00 3.01 6.67
C ASN A 90 3.63 4.17 7.43
N VAL A 91 2.84 5.19 7.79
CA VAL A 91 3.30 6.31 8.62
C VAL A 91 3.78 5.82 9.98
N PHE A 92 3.04 4.91 10.61
CA PHE A 92 3.43 4.32 11.89
C PHE A 92 4.78 3.59 11.81
N LEU A 93 5.01 2.80 10.77
CA LEU A 93 6.28 2.10 10.57
C LEU A 93 7.44 3.05 10.25
N GLN A 94 7.20 4.12 9.48
CA GLN A 94 8.19 5.18 9.24
C GLN A 94 8.59 5.87 10.53
N ASN A 95 7.62 6.24 11.38
CA ASN A 95 7.91 6.85 12.68
C ASN A 95 8.75 5.93 13.58
N ILE A 96 8.46 4.63 13.62
CA ILE A 96 9.28 3.66 14.38
C ILE A 96 10.72 3.66 13.87
N LYS A 97 10.89 3.63 12.54
CA LYS A 97 12.21 3.67 11.91
C LYS A 97 12.97 4.94 12.33
N GLU A 98 12.33 6.11 12.20
CA GLU A 98 12.94 7.40 12.56
C GLU A 98 13.32 7.48 14.04
N ILE A 99 12.49 6.96 14.94
CA ILE A 99 12.80 6.89 16.39
C ILE A 99 14.04 6.03 16.64
N ILE A 100 14.16 4.89 15.97
CA ILE A 100 15.31 3.99 16.12
C ILE A 100 16.58 4.65 15.58
N GLU A 101 16.51 5.22 14.37
CA GLU A 101 17.65 5.91 13.73
C GLU A 101 18.13 7.08 14.61
N SER A 102 17.20 7.95 15.02
CA SER A 102 17.51 9.13 15.85
C SER A 102 18.06 8.75 17.24
N GLY A 103 17.54 7.66 17.83
CA GLY A 103 18.02 7.14 19.11
C GLY A 103 19.46 6.62 19.02
N ILE A 104 19.80 5.91 17.94
CA ILE A 104 21.17 5.42 17.69
C ILE A 104 22.11 6.59 17.41
N ASP A 105 21.71 7.53 16.55
CA ASP A 105 22.53 8.70 16.22
C ASP A 105 22.83 9.55 17.46
N SER A 106 21.85 9.73 18.35
CA SER A 106 22.05 10.46 19.60
C SER A 106 23.06 9.76 20.52
N ASP A 107 23.01 8.43 20.64
CA ASP A 107 23.95 7.66 21.47
C ASP A 107 25.38 7.67 20.90
N LEU A 108 25.50 7.61 19.56
CA LEU A 108 26.80 7.67 18.87
C LEU A 108 27.45 9.06 18.96
N ASN A 109 26.66 10.13 18.85
CA ASN A 109 27.14 11.52 18.89
C ASN A 109 27.27 12.09 20.31
N ALA A 110 26.80 11.37 21.34
CA ALA A 110 26.96 11.74 22.75
C ALA A 110 28.33 11.36 23.35
N LYS A 111 29.28 10.93 22.53
CA LYS A 111 30.69 10.69 22.88
C LYS A 111 31.60 11.74 22.25
#